data_AF-A0A945QF52-F1
#
_entry.id   AF-A0A945QF52-F1
#
_cell.length_a   1.000
_cell.length_b   1.000
_cell.length_c   1.000
_cell.angle_alpha   90.00
_cell.angle_beta   90.00
_cell.angle_gamma   90.00
#
_symmetry.space_group_name_H-M   'P 1'
#
loop_
_entity.id
_entity.type
_entity.pdbx_description
1 polymer ?
#
loop_
_entity_poly.entity_id
_entity_poly.type
_entity_poly.pdbx_seq_one_letter_code
_entity_poly.pdbx_strand_id
1 'polypeptide(L)' 'MDFDKAGTKIIMTTHDLGQAHRLGEDILFLHKGCLKERTQAAKFFTTPDSPEGKAFLAGELLW' A
#
# COMPACT_ATOMS: atom_id res chain seq x y z
N MET A 1 2.14 -18.56 6.60
CA MET A 1 3.59 -18.72 6.49
C MET A 1 4.20 -17.67 7.41
N ASP A 2 4.97 -18.11 8.41
CA ASP A 2 5.54 -17.24 9.44
C ASP A 2 6.84 -16.59 8.92
N PHE A 3 6.73 -15.58 8.06
CA PHE A 3 7.90 -14.88 7.52
C PHE A 3 8.39 -13.74 8.44
N ASP A 4 7.50 -13.16 9.25
CA ASP A 4 7.84 -12.06 10.16
C ASP A 4 8.68 -12.49 11.37
N LYS A 5 8.66 -13.79 11.72
CA LYS A 5 9.35 -14.31 12.91
C LYS A 5 10.86 -14.42 12.78
N ALA A 6 11.42 -14.23 11.57
CA ALA A 6 12.85 -14.39 11.30
C ALA A 6 13.62 -13.06 11.16
N GLY A 7 12.99 -11.90 11.44
CA GLY A 7 13.61 -10.59 11.23
C GLY A 7 13.87 -10.24 9.75
N THR A 8 13.23 -10.99 8.84
CA THR A 8 13.34 -10.78 7.40
C THR A 8 12.35 -9.72 6.96
N LYS A 9 12.82 -8.63 6.36
CA LYS A 9 11.93 -7.63 5.74
C LYS A 9 11.46 -8.14 4.38
N ILE A 10 10.15 -8.24 4.21
CA ILE A 10 9.52 -8.62 2.95
C ILE A 10 9.11 -7.37 2.18
N ILE A 11 9.37 -7.35 0.88
CA ILE A 11 8.77 -6.40 -0.05
C ILE A 11 7.86 -7.21 -0.97
N MET A 12 6.58 -6.87 -0.97
CA MET A 12 5.55 -7.54 -1.77
C MET A 12 4.88 -6.50 -2.67
N THR A 13 4.54 -6.92 -3.88
CA THR A 13 3.61 -6.18 -4.76
C THR A 13 2.41 -7.08 -5.03
N THR A 14 1.21 -6.51 -5.05
CA THR A 14 -0.03 -7.25 -5.31
C THR A 14 -1.07 -6.33 -5.95
N HIS A 15 -1.93 -6.92 -6.77
CA HIS A 15 -3.12 -6.25 -7.32
C HIS A 15 -4.35 -6.43 -6.43
N ASP A 16 -4.26 -7.28 -5.40
CA ASP A 16 -5.34 -7.52 -4.44
C ASP A 16 -5.18 -6.58 -3.24
N LEU A 17 -6.01 -5.54 -3.19
CA LEU A 17 -6.02 -4.57 -2.09
C LEU A 17 -6.31 -5.21 -0.74
N GLY A 18 -7.12 -6.28 -0.70
CA GLY A 18 -7.41 -7.02 0.52
C GLY A 18 -6.19 -7.73 1.07
N GLN A 19 -5.32 -8.26 0.20
CA GLN A 19 -4.03 -8.81 0.62
C GLN A 19 -3.08 -7.73 1.13
N ALA A 20 -2.97 -6.61 0.42
CA ALA A 20 -2.14 -5.48 0.86
C ALA A 20 -2.58 -4.93 2.22
N HIS A 21 -3.89 -4.80 2.46
CA HIS A 21 -4.43 -4.32 3.74
C HIS A 21 -4.28 -5.34 4.88
N ARG A 22 -4.43 -6.64 4.60
CA ARG A 22 -4.34 -7.69 5.63
C ARG A 22 -2.91 -8.06 6.02
N LEU A 23 -2.00 -8.07 5.05
CA LEU A 23 -0.63 -8.57 5.23
C LEU A 23 0.41 -7.45 5.34
N GLY A 24 0.14 -6.27 4.78
CA GLY A 24 1.08 -5.16 4.78
C GLY A 24 1.08 -4.40 6.10
N GLU A 25 2.27 -4.07 6.60
CA GLU A 25 2.45 -3.14 7.71
C GLU A 25 2.59 -1.69 7.20
N ASP A 26 3.44 -1.51 6.17
CA ASP A 26 3.67 -0.26 5.45
C ASP A 26 3.19 -0.38 4.00
N ILE A 27 2.64 0.70 3.46
CA ILE A 27 2.32 0.85 2.03
C ILE A 27 3.31 1.82 1.40
N LEU A 28 3.88 1.39 0.27
CA LEU A 28 4.59 2.25 -0.66
C LEU A 28 3.71 2.38 -1.90
N PHE A 29 3.01 3.51 -2.02
CA PHE A 29 2.13 3.76 -3.16
C PHE A 29 2.89 4.48 -4.27
N LEU A 30 2.98 3.82 -5.43
CA LEU A 30 3.65 4.36 -6.60
C LEU A 30 2.61 4.73 -7.67
N HIS A 31 2.79 5.88 -8.29
CA HIS A 31 2.02 6.31 -9.45
C HIS A 31 2.93 6.97 -10.49
N LYS A 32 2.81 6.54 -11.77
CA LYS A 32 3.64 7.00 -12.90
C LYS A 32 5.15 6.95 -12.62
N GLY A 33 5.60 5.85 -12.01
CA GLY A 33 7.02 5.63 -11.70
C GLY A 33 7.55 6.41 -10.49
N CYS A 34 6.70 7.18 -9.80
CA CYS A 34 7.09 7.97 -8.63
C CYS A 34 6.45 7.41 -7.35
N LEU A 35 7.22 7.34 -6.26
CA LEU A 35 6.67 7.09 -4.92
C LEU A 35 5.88 8.33 -4.48
N LYS A 36 4.56 8.17 -4.38
CA LYS A 36 3.64 9.24 -3.99
C LYS A 36 3.37 9.26 -2.49
N GLU A 37 3.39 8.09 -1.87
CA GLU A 37 3.10 7.98 -0.44
C GLU A 37 3.82 6.79 0.17
N ARG A 38 4.31 6.99 1.41
CA ARG A 38 4.74 5.93 2.30
C ARG A 38 4.08 6.14 3.66
N THR A 39 3.15 5.27 4.01
CA THR A 39 2.38 5.34 5.25
C THR A 39 2.09 3.95 5.80
N GLN A 40 1.69 3.85 7.06
CA GLN A 40 1.17 2.59 7.60
C GLN A 40 -0.04 2.14 6.80
N ALA A 41 -0.19 0.83 6.57
CA ALA A 41 -1.32 0.29 5.82
C ALA A 41 -2.67 0.72 6.40
N ALA A 42 -2.83 0.66 7.72
CA ALA A 42 -4.04 1.11 8.41
C ALA A 42 -4.39 2.57 8.11
N LYS A 43 -3.39 3.44 7.94
CA LYS A 43 -3.58 4.84 7.56
C LYS A 43 -3.91 4.96 6.08
N PHE A 44 -3.11 4.35 5.20
CA PHE A 44 -3.31 4.42 3.75
C PHE A 44 -4.74 4.03 3.35
N PHE A 45 -5.26 2.92 3.87
CA PHE A 45 -6.58 2.40 3.50
C PHE A 45 -7.78 3.14 4.14
N THR A 46 -7.55 4.04 5.11
CA THR A 46 -8.62 4.79 5.78
C THR A 46 -8.56 6.29 5.47
N THR A 47 -7.37 6.87 5.55
CA THR A 47 -7.07 8.29 5.40
C THR A 47 -5.70 8.47 4.74
N PRO A 48 -5.57 8.13 3.44
CA PRO A 48 -4.31 8.31 2.72
C PRO A 48 -3.94 9.79 2.66
N ASP A 49 -2.65 10.09 2.71
CA ASP A 49 -2.16 11.47 2.74
C ASP A 49 -2.13 12.09 1.33
N SER A 50 -1.72 11.30 0.33
CA SER A 50 -1.52 11.77 -1.03
C SER A 50 -2.85 11.94 -1.79
N PRO A 51 -2.98 12.99 -2.62
CA PRO A 51 -4.12 13.12 -3.52
C PRO A 51 -4.29 11.90 -4.42
N GLU A 52 -3.19 11.34 -4.93
CA GLU A 52 -3.21 10.15 -5.76
C GLU A 52 -3.64 8.90 -4.98
N GLY A 53 -3.21 8.73 -3.73
CA GLY A 53 -3.67 7.64 -2.87
C GLY A 53 -5.17 7.71 -2.59
N LYS A 54 -5.71 8.91 -2.37
CA LYS A 54 -7.16 9.14 -2.23
C LYS A 54 -7.92 8.76 -3.50
N ALA A 55 -7.49 9.28 -4.65
CA ALA A 55 -8.10 8.97 -5.94
C ALA A 55 -8.00 7.47 -6.28
N PHE A 56 -6.91 6.81 -5.90
CA PHE A 56 -6.71 5.38 -6.11
C PHE A 56 -7.75 4.55 -5.35
N LEU A 57 -7.92 4.82 -4.05
CA LEU A 57 -8.90 4.08 -3.24
C LEU A 57 -10.35 4.41 -3.61
N ALA A 58 -10.60 5.60 -4.15
CA ALA A 58 -11.90 5.96 -4.70
C ALA A 58 -12.18 5.32 -6.08
N GLY A 59 -11.19 4.68 -6.71
CA GLY A 59 -11.32 4.11 -8.06
C GLY A 59 -11.30 5.16 -9.18
N GLU A 60 -10.80 6.36 -8.89
CA GLU A 60 -10.78 7.52 -9.80
C GLU A 60 -9.49 7.64 -10.61
N LEU A 61 -8.46 6.86 -10.27
CA LEU A 61 -7.24 6.78 -11.05
C LEU A 61 -7.39 5.76 -12.18
N LEU A 62 -7.39 6.27 -13.42
CA LEU A 62 -7.27 5.47 -14.62
C LEU A 62 -5.81 5.01 -14.82
N TRP A 63 -5.65 3.75 -15.19
CA TRP A 63 -4.37 3.07 -15.41
C TRP A 63 -3.71 3.49 -16.73
#